data_AF-A0A841GNC5-F1
#
_entry.id   AF-A0A841GNC5-F1
#
_cell.length_a   1.000
_cell.length_b   1.000
_cell.length_c   1.000
_cell.angle_alpha   90.00
_cell.angle_beta   90.00
_cell.angle_gamma   90.00
#
_symmetry.space_group_name_H-M   'P 1'
#
loop_
_entity.id
_entity.type
_entity.pdbx_description
1 polymer ?
#
loop_
_entity_poly.entity_id
_entity_poly.type
_entity_poly.pdbx_seq_one_letter_code
_entity_poly.pdbx_strand_id
1 'polypeptide(L)'
;MKKIMLITTLGLLLGACSSTPDPTLLDLTMTADADLNPDLASRPSPMVVKLVEMKSHTAFENADYFSLVGNTKSVLGPDFVAEETLPIRPGERKQFKLRMHPDTGFIGVIAEYRTIDKAVWRYVIQPKTEDFSDIHLALTKDAIRPLTDIKYDDKKKDGMSINSAQVQQHASTVQSGYNMATGTSQATNVISAIPAK
;
A
#
# COMPACT_ATOMS: atom_id res chain seq x y z
N MET A 1 70.97 27.78 -38.59
CA MET A 1 69.56 27.41 -38.92
C MET A 1 69.16 26.18 -38.12
N LYS A 2 68.20 26.28 -37.19
CA LYS A 2 67.23 25.21 -36.82
C LYS A 2 66.37 25.67 -35.64
N LYS A 3 65.21 26.21 -36.04
CA LYS A 3 63.89 26.38 -35.42
C LYS A 3 63.73 25.99 -33.94
N ILE A 4 63.47 27.01 -33.13
CA ILE A 4 62.62 26.92 -31.93
C ILE A 4 61.21 26.54 -32.40
N MET A 5 60.64 25.48 -31.86
CA MET A 5 59.20 25.23 -31.96
C MET A 5 58.66 24.88 -30.57
N LEU A 6 58.04 25.90 -29.98
CA LEU A 6 57.17 25.86 -28.81
C LEU A 6 55.90 25.08 -29.19
N ILE A 7 55.53 24.03 -28.46
CA ILE A 7 54.15 23.52 -28.45
C ILE A 7 53.72 23.39 -27.00
N THR A 8 53.04 24.43 -26.55
CA THR A 8 52.26 24.53 -25.33
C THR A 8 51.07 23.58 -25.44
N THR A 9 51.05 22.48 -24.69
CA THR A 9 49.84 21.65 -24.54
C THR A 9 49.12 22.05 -23.26
N LEU A 10 48.35 23.13 -23.39
CA LEU A 10 47.35 23.58 -22.43
C LEU A 10 46.06 22.80 -22.67
N GLY A 11 45.49 22.25 -21.61
CA GLY A 11 44.06 21.97 -21.54
C GLY A 11 43.68 20.49 -21.57
N LEU A 12 43.34 19.96 -20.39
CA LEU A 12 42.13 19.17 -20.23
C LEU A 12 41.71 19.21 -18.74
N LEU A 13 41.16 20.36 -18.33
CA LEU A 13 40.30 20.40 -17.15
C LEU A 13 38.98 19.74 -17.55
N LEU A 14 38.89 18.42 -17.38
CA LEU A 14 37.62 17.71 -17.39
C LEU A 14 36.82 18.17 -16.16
N GLY A 15 36.01 19.21 -16.34
CA GLY A 15 34.93 19.52 -15.41
C GLY A 15 33.90 18.40 -15.50
N ALA A 16 34.05 17.37 -14.66
CA ALA A 16 32.97 16.43 -14.39
C ALA A 16 31.86 17.20 -13.67
N CYS A 17 30.91 17.72 -14.44
CA CYS A 17 29.70 18.31 -13.88
C CYS A 17 28.87 17.17 -13.30
N SER A 18 29.11 16.84 -12.04
CA SER A 18 28.32 15.87 -11.29
C SER A 18 27.02 16.56 -10.89
N SER A 19 26.00 16.52 -11.75
CA SER A 19 24.63 16.85 -11.34
C SER A 19 24.15 15.76 -10.39
N THR A 20 24.14 16.03 -9.10
CA THR A 20 23.47 15.16 -8.13
C THR A 20 21.97 15.22 -8.39
N PRO A 21 21.28 14.08 -8.59
CA PRO A 21 19.84 14.05 -8.75
C PRO A 21 19.12 14.71 -7.56
N ASP A 22 17.95 15.29 -7.82
CA ASP A 22 17.11 15.85 -6.77
C ASP A 22 16.57 14.73 -5.86
N PRO A 23 16.31 14.99 -4.57
CA PRO A 23 15.79 13.97 -3.68
C PRO A 23 14.33 13.63 -3.98
N THR A 24 13.98 12.35 -3.92
CA THR A 24 12.59 11.91 -3.82
C THR A 24 12.06 12.17 -2.41
N LEU A 25 10.98 12.93 -2.29
CA LEU A 25 10.35 13.31 -1.02
C LEU A 25 8.91 12.80 -0.95
N LEU A 26 8.50 12.27 0.20
CA LEU A 26 7.13 11.83 0.45
C LEU A 26 6.62 12.39 1.78
N ASP A 27 5.52 13.14 1.69
CA ASP A 27 4.65 13.37 2.85
C ASP A 27 3.57 12.29 2.86
N LEU A 28 3.59 11.43 3.86
CA LEU A 28 2.58 10.39 4.07
C LEU A 28 1.75 10.75 5.30
N THR A 29 0.44 10.93 5.11
CA THR A 29 -0.51 11.06 6.20
C THR A 29 -1.28 9.76 6.38
N MET A 30 -1.29 9.23 7.59
CA MET A 30 -2.12 8.10 7.99
C MET A 30 -3.16 8.56 9.00
N THR A 31 -4.44 8.33 8.71
CA THR A 31 -5.56 8.67 9.59
C THR A 31 -6.26 7.38 10.01
N ALA A 32 -6.24 7.05 11.30
CA ALA A 32 -6.93 5.90 11.83
C ALA A 32 -8.38 6.24 12.20
N ASP A 33 -9.29 5.34 11.87
CA ASP A 33 -10.68 5.43 12.31
C ASP A 33 -10.77 5.27 13.84
N ALA A 34 -11.84 5.78 14.43
CA ALA A 34 -12.08 5.66 15.87
C ALA A 34 -12.36 4.20 16.30
N ASP A 35 -12.79 3.34 15.37
CA ASP A 35 -13.08 1.92 15.59
C ASP A 35 -11.94 0.99 15.12
N LEU A 36 -10.74 1.54 14.93
CA LEU A 36 -9.53 0.83 14.48
C LEU A 36 -9.30 -0.49 15.23
N ASN A 37 -8.99 -1.54 14.45
CA ASN A 37 -8.48 -2.83 14.93
C ASN A 37 -9.18 -3.37 16.19
N PRO A 38 -10.50 -3.63 16.13
CA PRO A 38 -11.27 -3.99 17.32
C PRO A 38 -10.82 -5.33 17.93
N ASP A 39 -10.81 -5.44 19.26
CA ASP A 39 -10.51 -6.67 20.01
C ASP A 39 -11.69 -7.68 20.03
N LEU A 40 -11.56 -8.83 20.73
CA LEU A 40 -12.62 -9.86 20.76
C LEU A 40 -13.93 -9.35 21.39
N ALA A 41 -13.85 -8.28 22.19
CA ALA A 41 -15.00 -7.60 22.78
C ALA A 41 -15.44 -6.38 21.95
N SER A 42 -14.97 -6.28 20.70
CA SER A 42 -15.24 -5.18 19.77
C SER A 42 -14.72 -3.80 20.24
N ARG A 43 -13.75 -3.77 21.17
CA ARG A 43 -13.17 -2.50 21.62
C ARG A 43 -12.05 -2.06 20.67
N PRO A 44 -12.06 -0.80 20.19
CA PRO A 44 -10.98 -0.29 19.33
C PRO A 44 -9.62 -0.41 20.02
N SER A 45 -8.62 -0.88 19.28
CA SER A 45 -7.28 -1.15 19.83
C SER A 45 -6.17 -0.60 18.94
N PRO A 46 -5.00 -0.27 19.50
CA PRO A 46 -3.84 0.09 18.69
C PRO A 46 -3.45 -1.04 17.72
N MET A 47 -2.80 -0.69 16.62
CA MET A 47 -2.12 -1.64 15.73
C MET A 47 -0.69 -1.19 15.46
N VAL A 48 0.15 -2.12 15.00
CA VAL A 48 1.46 -1.80 14.45
C VAL A 48 1.36 -1.59 12.94
N VAL A 49 2.07 -0.58 12.45
CA VAL A 49 2.29 -0.36 11.02
C VAL A 49 3.79 -0.47 10.74
N LYS A 50 4.14 -1.20 9.67
CA LYS A 50 5.48 -1.20 9.09
C LYS A 50 5.49 -0.40 7.79
N LEU A 51 6.42 0.52 7.67
CA LEU A 51 6.77 1.22 6.42
C LEU A 51 8.05 0.60 5.89
N VAL A 52 8.02 0.07 4.68
CA VAL A 52 9.12 -0.69 4.08
C VAL A 52 9.54 0.00 2.80
N GLU A 53 10.75 0.55 2.76
CA GLU A 53 11.35 1.02 1.51
C GLU A 53 11.92 -0.17 0.73
N MET A 54 11.61 -0.24 -0.56
CA MET A 54 12.04 -1.33 -1.43
C MET A 54 12.34 -0.87 -2.86
N LYS A 55 13.22 -1.62 -3.53
CA LYS A 55 13.60 -1.38 -4.94
C LYS A 55 12.48 -1.81 -5.90
N SER A 56 11.87 -2.97 -5.63
CA SER A 56 10.76 -3.56 -6.39
C SER A 56 9.67 -4.06 -5.44
N HIS A 57 8.41 -3.92 -5.86
CA HIS A 57 7.25 -4.34 -5.07
C HIS A 57 6.86 -5.82 -5.27
N THR A 58 7.41 -6.51 -6.28
CA THR A 58 6.89 -7.83 -6.70
C THR A 58 6.98 -8.88 -5.59
N ALA A 59 8.12 -8.99 -4.90
CA ALA A 59 8.25 -9.94 -3.79
C ALA A 59 7.31 -9.59 -2.63
N PHE A 60 7.19 -8.30 -2.33
CA PHE A 60 6.33 -7.78 -1.28
C PHE A 60 4.85 -8.09 -1.52
N GLU A 61 4.36 -7.92 -2.75
CA GLU A 61 2.97 -8.18 -3.11
C GLU A 61 2.61 -9.67 -3.19
N ASN A 62 3.57 -10.53 -3.52
CA ASN A 62 3.33 -11.97 -3.65
C ASN A 62 3.55 -12.74 -2.35
N ALA A 63 4.21 -12.14 -1.35
CA ALA A 63 4.42 -12.77 -0.05
C ALA A 63 3.14 -12.86 0.79
N ASP A 64 3.06 -13.90 1.61
CA ASP A 64 2.03 -14.03 2.63
C ASP A 64 2.29 -13.11 3.83
N TYR A 65 1.23 -12.89 4.62
CA TYR A 65 1.26 -12.00 5.78
C TYR A 65 2.29 -12.40 6.84
N PHE A 66 2.33 -13.68 7.21
CA PHE A 66 3.18 -14.16 8.32
C PHE A 66 4.66 -14.09 7.96
N SER A 67 5.00 -14.37 6.70
CA SER A 67 6.36 -14.21 6.18
C SER A 67 6.83 -12.76 6.27
N LEU A 68 6.01 -11.79 5.84
CA LEU A 68 6.37 -10.36 5.90
C LEU A 68 6.46 -9.85 7.33
N VAL A 69 5.48 -10.15 8.19
CA VAL A 69 5.52 -9.69 9.59
C VAL A 69 6.68 -10.33 10.34
N GLY A 70 6.98 -11.60 10.07
CA GLY A 70 8.08 -12.33 10.70
C GLY A 70 9.46 -11.82 10.30
N ASN A 71 9.72 -11.62 9.01
CA ASN A 71 11.01 -11.12 8.53
C ASN A 71 10.95 -10.52 7.11
N THR A 72 10.45 -9.29 7.00
CA THR A 72 10.38 -8.54 5.73
C THR A 72 11.69 -8.56 4.95
N LYS A 73 12.82 -8.30 5.61
CA LYS A 73 14.13 -8.25 4.95
C LYS A 73 14.50 -9.56 4.29
N SER A 74 14.25 -10.69 4.95
CA SER A 74 14.50 -12.01 4.37
C SER A 74 13.58 -12.30 3.20
N VAL A 75 12.33 -11.85 3.24
CA VAL A 75 11.35 -12.06 2.16
C VAL A 75 11.71 -11.25 0.92
N LEU A 76 12.11 -9.99 1.09
CA LEU A 76 12.44 -9.10 -0.03
C LEU A 76 13.87 -9.29 -0.55
N GLY A 77 14.77 -9.81 0.29
CA GLY A 77 16.17 -10.06 -0.08
C GLY A 77 16.84 -8.81 -0.66
N PRO A 78 17.31 -8.85 -1.93
CA PRO A 78 18.01 -7.72 -2.55
C PRO A 78 17.15 -6.48 -2.80
N ASP A 79 15.81 -6.63 -2.78
CA ASP A 79 14.87 -5.53 -2.95
C ASP A 79 14.64 -4.75 -1.65
N PHE A 80 15.01 -5.28 -0.49
CA PHE A 80 14.89 -4.57 0.78
C PHE A 80 15.84 -3.37 0.83
N VAL A 81 15.33 -2.20 1.21
CA VAL A 81 16.14 -0.99 1.45
C VAL A 81 16.13 -0.63 2.92
N ALA A 82 14.95 -0.34 3.49
CA ALA A 82 14.80 0.05 4.89
C ALA A 82 13.42 -0.35 5.43
N GLU A 83 13.28 -0.38 6.76
CA GLU A 83 12.01 -0.61 7.44
C GLU A 83 11.90 0.29 8.67
N GLU A 84 10.74 0.88 8.88
CA GLU A 84 10.33 1.56 10.11
C GLU A 84 9.07 0.90 10.66
N THR A 85 8.99 0.70 11.96
CA THR A 85 7.85 0.06 12.63
C THR A 85 7.34 0.95 13.75
N LEU A 86 6.02 1.14 13.81
CA LEU A 86 5.43 2.09 14.76
C LEU A 86 3.99 1.73 15.12
N PRO A 87 3.57 2.01 16.37
CA PRO A 87 2.18 1.89 16.76
C PRO A 87 1.33 3.06 16.24
N ILE A 88 0.08 2.77 15.90
CA ILE A 88 -0.99 3.72 15.61
C ILE A 88 -2.18 3.43 16.53
N ARG A 89 -2.73 4.48 17.16
CA ARG A 89 -3.90 4.39 18.05
C ARG A 89 -5.21 4.66 17.29
N PRO A 90 -6.36 4.16 17.79
CA PRO A 90 -7.66 4.54 17.26
C PRO A 90 -7.86 6.06 17.25
N GLY A 91 -8.35 6.60 16.14
CA GLY A 91 -8.55 8.05 15.94
C GLY A 91 -7.27 8.88 15.75
N GLU A 92 -6.08 8.26 15.73
CA GLU A 92 -4.82 8.98 15.55
C GLU A 92 -4.64 9.41 14.09
N ARG A 93 -4.21 10.67 13.90
CA ARG A 93 -3.66 11.15 12.62
C ARG A 93 -2.16 11.35 12.78
N LYS A 94 -1.38 10.67 11.94
CA LYS A 94 0.09 10.71 11.97
C LYS A 94 0.64 11.09 10.61
N GLN A 95 1.59 12.02 10.60
CA GLN A 95 2.25 12.50 9.38
C GLN A 95 3.72 12.11 9.41
N PHE A 96 4.20 11.59 8.29
CA PHE A 96 5.58 11.22 8.05
C PHE A 96 6.12 12.10 6.92
N LYS A 97 7.28 12.69 7.14
CA LYS A 97 8.02 13.44 6.13
C LYS A 97 9.27 12.65 5.80
N LEU A 98 9.21 11.91 4.73
CA LEU A 98 10.22 10.92 4.39
C LEU A 98 11.06 11.43 3.22
N ARG A 99 12.38 11.36 3.39
CA ARG A 99 13.33 11.51 2.30
C ARG A 99 13.79 10.11 1.90
N MET A 100 13.45 9.69 0.70
CA MET A 100 13.70 8.32 0.26
C MET A 100 15.20 8.05 0.08
N HIS A 101 15.59 6.81 0.33
CA HIS A 101 16.89 6.33 -0.10
C HIS A 101 16.98 6.35 -1.64
N PRO A 102 18.15 6.64 -2.26
CA PRO A 102 18.28 6.71 -3.72
C PRO A 102 17.86 5.44 -4.47
N ASP A 103 18.02 4.28 -3.83
CA ASP A 103 17.62 2.99 -4.41
C ASP A 103 16.13 2.66 -4.23
N THR A 104 15.37 3.47 -3.49
CA THR A 104 13.96 3.20 -3.20
C THR A 104 13.09 3.51 -4.40
N GLY A 105 12.45 2.47 -4.95
CA GLY A 105 11.43 2.61 -5.99
C GLY A 105 10.01 2.62 -5.44
N PHE A 106 9.78 1.98 -4.30
CA PHE A 106 8.45 1.77 -3.71
C PHE A 106 8.49 1.83 -2.19
N ILE A 107 7.35 2.15 -1.59
CA ILE A 107 7.11 1.97 -0.16
C ILE A 107 5.96 1.00 0.02
N GLY A 108 6.21 -0.07 0.78
CA GLY A 108 5.20 -0.97 1.29
C GLY A 108 4.68 -0.50 2.64
N VAL A 109 3.37 -0.53 2.82
CA VAL A 109 2.71 -0.35 4.10
C VAL A 109 2.12 -1.69 4.52
N ILE A 110 2.52 -2.20 5.69
CA ILE A 110 1.92 -3.37 6.33
C ILE A 110 1.19 -2.88 7.58
N ALA A 111 -0.11 -3.11 7.66
CA ALA A 111 -0.91 -2.87 8.86
C ALA A 111 -1.21 -4.22 9.54
N GLU A 112 -0.73 -4.38 10.77
CA GLU A 112 -0.88 -5.62 11.54
C GLU A 112 -2.26 -5.70 12.20
N TYR A 113 -3.29 -5.85 11.36
CA TYR A 113 -4.66 -6.11 11.82
C TYR A 113 -4.73 -7.38 12.65
N ARG A 114 -5.63 -7.40 13.63
CA ARG A 114 -5.89 -8.60 14.42
C ARG A 114 -6.63 -9.68 13.64
N THR A 115 -7.60 -9.27 12.82
CA THR A 115 -8.46 -10.15 12.02
C THR A 115 -7.99 -10.11 10.57
N ILE A 116 -6.82 -10.73 10.30
CA ILE A 116 -6.12 -10.63 9.00
C ILE A 116 -6.84 -11.31 7.84
N ASP A 117 -7.69 -12.29 8.13
CA ASP A 117 -8.41 -13.11 7.14
C ASP A 117 -9.41 -12.29 6.32
N LYS A 118 -9.88 -11.18 6.90
CA LYS A 118 -10.84 -10.26 6.28
C LYS A 118 -10.22 -8.92 5.92
N ALA A 119 -8.95 -8.70 6.30
CA ALA A 119 -8.35 -7.39 6.21
C ALA A 119 -7.62 -7.17 4.88
N VAL A 120 -7.69 -5.94 4.36
CA VAL A 120 -6.74 -5.45 3.33
C VAL A 120 -5.58 -4.80 4.07
N TRP A 121 -4.63 -5.63 4.47
CA TRP A 121 -3.55 -5.28 5.39
C TRP A 121 -2.30 -4.71 4.72
N ARG A 122 -2.24 -4.70 3.38
CA ARG A 122 -1.08 -4.26 2.60
C ARG A 122 -1.45 -3.15 1.62
N TYR A 123 -0.55 -2.20 1.45
CA TYR A 123 -0.63 -1.17 0.42
C TYR A 123 0.76 -0.87 -0.15
N VAL A 124 0.85 -0.48 -1.42
CA VAL A 124 2.10 -0.11 -2.08
C VAL A 124 1.97 1.31 -2.62
N ILE A 125 2.97 2.14 -2.33
CA ILE A 125 3.10 3.50 -2.81
C ILE A 125 4.29 3.53 -3.78
N GLN A 126 4.07 4.10 -4.96
CA GLN A 126 5.15 4.48 -5.87
C GLN A 126 5.30 6.01 -5.81
N PRO A 127 6.31 6.54 -5.11
CA PRO A 127 6.54 7.98 -5.08
C PRO A 127 7.03 8.47 -6.45
N LYS A 128 6.81 9.75 -6.74
CA LYS A 128 7.39 10.41 -7.91
C LYS A 128 8.90 10.57 -7.71
N THR A 129 9.68 9.94 -8.58
CA THR A 129 11.16 10.00 -8.55
C THR A 129 11.66 11.44 -8.70
N GLU A 130 12.62 11.82 -7.85
CA GLU A 130 13.26 13.15 -7.85
C GLU A 130 12.26 14.32 -7.69
N ASP A 131 11.09 14.05 -7.09
CA ASP A 131 10.01 15.00 -6.89
C ASP A 131 9.32 14.75 -5.52
N PHE A 132 8.33 15.58 -5.23
CA PHE A 132 7.50 15.50 -4.05
C PHE A 132 6.18 14.76 -4.31
N SER A 133 5.84 13.84 -3.40
CA SER A 133 4.55 13.15 -3.35
C SER A 133 3.84 13.46 -2.02
N ASP A 134 2.53 13.72 -2.07
CA ASP A 134 1.67 13.81 -0.88
C ASP A 134 0.60 12.72 -0.96
N ILE A 135 0.59 11.81 0.02
CA ILE A 135 -0.26 10.62 0.04
C ILE A 135 -1.01 10.55 1.37
N HIS A 136 -2.32 10.34 1.29
CA HIS A 136 -3.18 10.20 2.45
C HIS A 136 -3.80 8.81 2.46
N LEU A 137 -3.63 8.08 3.57
CA LEU A 137 -4.19 6.76 3.79
C LEU A 137 -5.10 6.77 5.01
N ALA A 138 -6.25 6.11 4.90
CA ALA A 138 -7.09 5.74 6.02
C ALA A 138 -6.73 4.33 6.50
N LEU A 139 -6.64 4.16 7.81
CA LEU A 139 -6.59 2.88 8.49
C LEU A 139 -7.96 2.64 9.12
N THR A 140 -8.78 1.81 8.48
CA THR A 140 -10.12 1.48 8.95
C THR A 140 -10.09 0.28 9.90
N LYS A 141 -11.24 -0.22 10.34
CA LYS A 141 -11.31 -1.46 11.15
C LYS A 141 -10.71 -2.71 10.46
N ASP A 142 -10.64 -2.74 9.13
CA ASP A 142 -10.28 -3.92 8.34
C ASP A 142 -9.46 -3.61 7.08
N ALA A 143 -8.94 -2.39 6.91
CA ALA A 143 -8.28 -2.05 5.67
C ALA A 143 -7.40 -0.81 5.69
N ILE A 144 -6.35 -0.85 4.88
CA ILE A 144 -5.70 0.35 4.35
C ILE A 144 -6.50 0.84 3.13
N ARG A 145 -6.81 2.13 3.08
CA ARG A 145 -7.53 2.77 1.97
C ARG A 145 -6.87 4.08 1.56
N PRO A 146 -6.73 4.37 0.26
CA PRO A 146 -6.35 5.72 -0.16
C PRO A 146 -7.48 6.70 0.17
N LEU A 147 -7.11 7.84 0.75
CA LEU A 147 -7.98 9.00 0.87
C LEU A 147 -7.75 9.86 -0.38
N THR A 148 -8.42 9.53 -1.48
CA THR A 148 -8.64 10.49 -2.57
C THR A 148 -9.58 11.56 -2.06
N ASP A 149 -9.29 12.85 -2.30
CA ASP A 149 -10.02 14.02 -1.81
C ASP A 149 -11.55 13.97 -2.05
N ILE A 150 -12.27 13.18 -1.27
CA ILE A 150 -13.62 13.48 -0.84
C ILE A 150 -13.42 14.28 0.44
N LYS A 151 -13.64 15.61 0.33
CA LYS A 151 -13.54 16.60 1.41
C LYS A 151 -13.68 15.95 2.79
N TYR A 152 -12.55 15.73 3.47
CA TYR A 152 -12.54 15.44 4.90
C TYR A 152 -12.96 16.74 5.60
N ASP A 153 -14.27 16.98 5.62
CA ASP A 153 -14.87 18.11 6.29
C ASP A 153 -14.76 17.90 7.79
N ASP A 154 -13.85 18.63 8.42
CA ASP A 154 -13.59 18.68 9.87
C ASP A 154 -14.87 19.00 10.70
N LYS A 155 -16.01 19.29 10.05
CA LYS A 155 -17.27 19.72 10.67
C LYS A 155 -18.41 18.71 10.69
N LYS A 156 -18.28 17.49 10.15
CA LYS A 156 -19.37 16.48 10.21
C LYS A 156 -18.97 15.18 10.93
N LYS A 157 -19.10 15.21 12.25
CA LYS A 157 -19.43 13.99 13.02
C LYS A 157 -20.92 13.71 12.82
N ASP A 158 -21.27 12.98 11.77
CA ASP A 158 -22.47 12.12 11.68
C ASP A 158 -22.61 11.56 10.26
N GLY A 159 -22.42 10.23 10.15
CA GLY A 159 -22.94 9.37 9.09
C GLY A 159 -22.52 9.65 7.64
N MET A 160 -21.49 8.96 7.15
CA MET A 160 -21.24 8.85 5.71
C MET A 160 -22.15 7.78 5.10
N SER A 161 -23.13 8.18 4.29
CA SER A 161 -23.88 7.27 3.43
C SER A 161 -23.08 7.00 2.15
N ILE A 162 -22.96 5.72 1.82
CA ILE A 162 -22.27 5.23 0.61
C ILE A 162 -23.26 5.16 -0.55
N ASN A 163 -22.96 5.85 -1.66
CA ASN A 163 -23.67 5.65 -2.92
C ASN A 163 -23.12 4.37 -3.58
N SER A 164 -23.94 3.32 -3.55
CA SER A 164 -23.66 2.00 -4.12
C SER A 164 -23.46 1.99 -5.65
N ALA A 165 -23.76 3.08 -6.36
CA ALA A 165 -23.68 3.14 -7.82
C ALA A 165 -22.24 3.20 -8.38
N GLN A 166 -21.24 3.63 -7.59
CA GLN A 166 -19.85 3.72 -8.06
C GLN A 166 -18.97 2.52 -7.68
N VAL A 167 -19.43 1.65 -6.78
CA VAL A 167 -18.73 0.40 -6.43
C VAL A 167 -18.88 -0.65 -7.53
N GLN A 168 -19.93 -0.57 -8.37
CA GLN A 168 -20.20 -1.58 -9.40
C GLN A 168 -19.32 -1.45 -10.66
N GLN A 169 -18.67 -0.30 -10.90
CA GLN A 169 -17.88 -0.11 -12.14
C GLN A 169 -16.46 -0.68 -12.08
N HIS A 170 -15.93 -1.01 -10.88
CA HIS A 170 -14.63 -1.66 -10.72
C HIS A 170 -14.71 -3.16 -10.41
N ALA A 171 -15.91 -3.70 -10.14
CA ALA A 171 -16.11 -5.13 -9.85
C ALA A 171 -16.26 -6.02 -11.10
N SER A 172 -16.26 -5.46 -12.31
CA SER A 172 -16.58 -6.21 -13.54
C SER A 172 -15.40 -6.87 -14.25
N THR A 173 -14.15 -6.72 -13.77
CA THR A 173 -12.96 -7.27 -14.47
C THR A 173 -12.44 -8.59 -13.86
N VAL A 174 -13.03 -9.10 -12.78
CA VAL A 174 -12.55 -10.35 -12.13
C VAL A 174 -13.39 -11.60 -12.47
N GLN A 175 -14.47 -11.46 -13.26
CA GLN A 175 -15.39 -12.57 -13.57
C GLN A 175 -15.08 -13.30 -14.90
N SER A 176 -13.85 -13.23 -15.43
CA SER A 176 -13.44 -14.00 -16.63
C SER A 176 -12.54 -15.15 -16.21
N GLY A 177 -13.13 -16.24 -15.73
CA GLY A 177 -12.32 -17.39 -15.30
C GLY A 177 -13.02 -18.61 -14.72
N TYR A 178 -14.35 -18.76 -14.83
CA TYR A 178 -15.01 -20.04 -14.51
C TYR A 178 -16.27 -20.19 -15.36
N ASN A 179 -16.20 -20.98 -16.42
CA ASN A 179 -17.34 -21.59 -17.07
C ASN A 179 -16.87 -22.75 -17.95
N MET A 180 -17.09 -23.99 -17.49
CA MET A 180 -17.41 -25.15 -18.32
C MET A 180 -18.03 -26.23 -17.43
N ALA A 181 -19.36 -26.36 -17.49
CA ALA A 181 -20.10 -27.64 -17.58
C ALA A 181 -21.57 -27.42 -17.17
N THR A 182 -22.40 -27.33 -18.18
CA THR A 182 -23.87 -27.30 -18.15
C THR A 182 -24.47 -28.66 -17.75
N GLY A 183 -25.54 -28.63 -16.95
CA GLY A 183 -26.39 -29.79 -16.69
C GLY A 183 -27.69 -29.38 -16.00
N THR A 184 -28.73 -29.14 -16.80
CA THR A 184 -30.10 -28.74 -16.43
C THR A 184 -30.88 -29.86 -15.73
N SER A 185 -31.69 -29.54 -14.71
CA SER A 185 -33.04 -30.14 -14.54
C SER A 185 -33.88 -29.43 -13.47
N GLN A 186 -34.87 -28.67 -13.97
CA GLN A 186 -36.27 -28.52 -13.55
C GLN A 186 -36.70 -28.88 -12.12
N ALA A 187 -37.42 -27.95 -11.51
CA ALA A 187 -38.20 -28.10 -10.29
C ALA A 187 -39.51 -28.90 -10.52
N THR A 188 -39.96 -29.62 -9.49
CA THR A 188 -41.40 -29.86 -9.27
C THR A 188 -41.66 -30.18 -7.79
N ASN A 189 -42.47 -29.34 -7.15
CA ASN A 189 -43.11 -29.59 -5.86
C ASN A 189 -44.20 -30.64 -6.01
N VAL A 190 -44.24 -31.66 -5.14
CA VAL A 190 -45.49 -32.34 -4.77
C VAL A 190 -45.43 -32.78 -3.30
N ILE A 191 -46.40 -32.30 -2.53
CA ILE A 191 -46.78 -32.72 -1.17
C ILE A 191 -47.44 -34.11 -1.25
N SER A 192 -47.09 -35.08 -0.41
CA SER A 192 -48.05 -36.02 0.20
C SER A 192 -47.44 -37.02 1.20
N ALA A 193 -48.09 -37.09 2.36
CA ALA A 193 -48.46 -38.26 3.18
C ALA A 193 -47.41 -39.18 3.88
N ILE A 194 -47.56 -39.16 5.21
CA ILE A 194 -47.30 -40.21 6.20
C ILE A 194 -48.13 -41.48 5.86
N PRO A 195 -47.63 -42.70 6.14
CA PRO A 195 -48.20 -43.47 7.25
C PRO A 195 -47.17 -44.18 8.15
N ALA A 196 -47.69 -44.53 9.32
CA ALA A 196 -47.05 -45.13 10.49
C ALA A 196 -46.39 -46.50 10.27
N LYS A 197 -45.40 -46.79 11.13
CA LYS A 197 -45.37 -48.03 11.90
C LYS A 197 -44.75 -47.77 13.28
#